data_AF-A0A2W6E057-F1
#
_entry.id   AF-A0A2W6E057-F1
#
_cell.length_a   1.000
_cell.length_b   1.000
_cell.length_c   1.000
_cell.angle_alpha   90.00
_cell.angle_beta   90.00
_cell.angle_gamma   90.00
#
_symmetry.space_group_name_H-M   'P 1'
#
loop_
_entity.id
_entity.type
_entity.pdbx_description
1 polymer ?
#
loop_
_entity_poly.entity_id
_entity_poly.type
_entity_poly.pdbx_seq_one_letter_code
_entity_poly.pdbx_strand_id
1 'polypeptide(L)'
;MTDALKGLDNAERLACRVAERVTGTHARAWDVDGRVGAVDAFLDYPNGRIAAFEVTRIASQRDALQLDYLLGREGNEWRLPGQWWWTLSVADVRELPRLRRCFNKIVLLCEAAGVTHPNDLLYSDNQELDVDVVWLVEQSGSCLSGHPHVPAIEGNRVRSALITPASTGGIVDDSLAGLRDALTDAFTAEHLRRRVAKLARTPANERHLFAIVHQSDLAFEVASALMFGTTVPADAPWLPAGVTHLWLAPQFSRRVLLGDAKGWIQAHPYDN
;
A
#
# COMPACT_ATOMS: atom_id res chain seq x y z
N MET A 1 10.60 -32.60 3.63
CA MET A 1 10.84 -31.50 4.57
C MET A 1 9.50 -30.85 4.90
N THR A 2 9.14 -30.81 6.17
CA THR A 2 7.94 -30.11 6.66
C THR A 2 8.13 -28.60 6.43
N ASP A 3 7.15 -27.93 5.84
CA ASP A 3 7.19 -26.46 5.69
C ASP A 3 7.16 -25.82 7.08
N ALA A 4 8.29 -25.24 7.52
CA ALA A 4 8.45 -24.65 8.86
C ALA A 4 7.53 -23.44 9.10
N LEU A 5 6.94 -22.90 8.04
CA LEU A 5 6.01 -21.76 8.08
C LEU A 5 4.56 -22.19 7.82
N LYS A 6 4.27 -23.49 7.85
CA LYS A 6 2.90 -24.00 7.67
C LYS A 6 1.99 -23.44 8.77
N GLY A 7 0.85 -22.90 8.36
CA GLY A 7 -0.16 -22.31 9.26
C GLY A 7 -0.18 -20.78 9.23
N LEU A 8 0.89 -20.16 8.77
CA LEU A 8 0.96 -18.71 8.57
C LEU A 8 0.27 -18.29 7.26
N ASP A 9 -0.27 -17.07 7.27
CA ASP A 9 -0.80 -16.44 6.05
C ASP A 9 0.31 -16.00 5.08
N ASN A 10 -0.06 -15.56 3.88
CA ASN A 10 0.93 -15.19 2.87
C ASN A 10 1.81 -13.98 3.28
N ALA A 11 1.25 -13.01 4.02
CA ALA A 11 1.98 -11.84 4.45
C ALA A 11 2.97 -12.19 5.57
N GLU A 12 2.56 -13.03 6.50
CA GLU A 12 3.40 -13.56 7.57
C GLU A 12 4.54 -14.41 7.02
N ARG A 13 4.26 -15.29 6.05
CA ARG A 13 5.29 -16.10 5.38
C ARG A 13 6.29 -15.21 4.65
N LEU A 14 5.82 -14.18 3.93
CA LEU A 14 6.70 -13.23 3.24
C LEU A 14 7.60 -12.48 4.24
N ALA A 15 7.02 -11.95 5.32
CA ALA A 15 7.76 -11.23 6.36
C ALA A 15 8.82 -12.12 7.01
N CYS A 16 8.50 -13.39 7.29
CA CYS A 16 9.47 -14.37 7.77
C CYS A 16 10.64 -14.55 6.79
N ARG A 17 10.36 -14.76 5.50
CA ARG A 17 11.41 -14.91 4.47
C ARG A 17 12.29 -13.66 4.32
N VAL A 18 11.68 -12.48 4.44
CA VAL A 18 12.42 -11.21 4.48
C VAL A 18 13.36 -11.19 5.68
N ALA A 19 12.85 -11.49 6.88
CA ALA A 19 13.66 -11.49 8.09
C ALA A 19 14.82 -12.50 8.02
N GLU A 20 14.57 -13.71 7.54
CA GLU A 20 15.60 -14.73 7.30
C GLU A 20 16.71 -14.21 6.38
N ARG A 21 16.35 -13.57 5.26
CA ARG A 21 17.34 -13.07 4.29
C ARG A 21 18.16 -11.90 4.84
N VAL A 22 17.54 -11.02 5.62
CA VAL A 22 18.22 -9.82 6.16
C VAL A 22 19.10 -10.16 7.38
N THR A 23 18.68 -11.12 8.21
CA THR A 23 19.38 -11.42 9.48
C THR A 23 20.16 -12.73 9.47
N GLY A 24 19.96 -13.59 8.48
CA GLY A 24 20.51 -14.95 8.46
C GLY A 24 19.86 -15.88 9.49
N THR A 25 18.70 -15.50 10.05
CA THR A 25 17.92 -16.35 10.95
C THR A 25 17.16 -17.44 10.20
N HIS A 26 16.62 -18.39 10.95
CA HIS A 26 15.62 -19.34 10.45
C HIS A 26 14.28 -19.09 11.14
N ALA A 27 13.22 -18.90 10.37
CA ALA A 27 11.89 -18.62 10.88
C ALA A 27 11.09 -19.92 11.12
N ARG A 28 10.28 -19.93 12.18
CA ARG A 28 9.35 -21.01 12.50
C ARG A 28 8.02 -20.46 12.95
N ALA A 29 6.95 -20.97 12.34
CA ALA A 29 5.58 -20.62 12.73
C ALA A 29 5.32 -20.99 14.20
N TRP A 30 4.61 -20.12 14.91
CA TRP A 30 4.28 -20.33 16.31
C TRP A 30 2.80 -20.13 16.62
N ASP A 31 2.14 -19.17 15.97
CA ASP A 31 0.68 -19.05 15.99
C ASP A 31 0.05 -20.07 15.03
N VAL A 32 0.05 -21.33 15.46
CA VAL A 32 -0.56 -22.45 14.77
C VAL A 32 -1.55 -23.15 15.69
N ASP A 33 -2.58 -23.77 15.10
CA ASP A 33 -3.57 -24.60 15.80
C ASP A 33 -4.40 -23.87 16.88
N GLY A 34 -4.67 -22.58 16.70
CA GLY A 34 -5.62 -21.83 17.55
C GLY A 34 -5.08 -21.35 18.89
N ARG A 35 -3.76 -21.19 19.02
CA ARG A 35 -3.12 -20.66 20.24
C ARG A 35 -3.51 -19.20 20.47
N VAL A 36 -4.20 -18.94 21.58
CA VAL A 36 -4.57 -17.56 21.92
C VAL A 36 -3.35 -16.80 22.45
N GLY A 37 -3.01 -15.69 21.80
CA GLY A 37 -1.97 -14.77 22.25
C GLY A 37 -0.53 -15.21 21.91
N ALA A 38 -0.36 -16.15 20.98
CA ALA A 38 0.94 -16.50 20.42
C ALA A 38 1.40 -15.44 19.42
N VAL A 39 2.71 -15.12 19.40
CA VAL A 39 3.31 -14.39 18.27
C VAL A 39 3.27 -15.25 17.01
N ASP A 40 3.29 -14.60 15.85
CA ASP A 40 3.12 -15.30 14.58
C ASP A 40 4.28 -16.28 14.35
N ALA A 41 5.52 -15.86 14.61
CA ALA A 41 6.70 -16.71 14.45
C ALA A 41 7.79 -16.47 15.51
N PHE A 42 8.75 -17.39 15.57
CA PHE A 42 10.07 -17.17 16.16
C PHE A 42 11.15 -17.18 15.07
N LEU A 43 12.17 -16.35 15.25
CA LEU A 43 13.40 -16.36 14.46
C LEU A 43 14.54 -16.92 15.30
N ASP A 44 15.16 -17.99 14.83
CA ASP A 44 16.31 -18.60 15.48
C ASP A 44 17.59 -18.11 14.84
N TYR A 45 18.44 -17.48 15.65
CA TYR A 45 19.77 -17.06 15.22
C TYR A 45 20.75 -18.25 15.29
N PRO A 46 21.77 -18.31 14.40
CA PRO A 46 22.80 -19.34 14.45
C PRO A 46 23.57 -19.43 15.78
N ASN A 47 23.62 -18.34 16.54
CA ASN A 47 24.26 -18.28 17.86
C ASN A 47 23.35 -18.72 19.02
N GLY A 48 22.17 -19.28 18.72
CA GLY A 48 21.21 -19.77 19.71
C GLY A 48 20.32 -18.70 20.34
N ARG A 49 20.46 -17.43 19.95
CA ARG A 49 19.50 -16.38 20.34
C ARG A 49 18.18 -16.59 19.60
N ILE A 50 17.08 -16.20 20.25
CA ILE A 50 15.73 -16.33 19.71
C ILE A 50 15.08 -14.95 19.69
N ALA A 51 14.45 -14.59 18.56
CA ALA A 51 13.58 -13.43 18.47
C ALA A 51 12.12 -13.86 18.35
N ALA A 52 11.24 -13.25 19.16
CA ALA A 52 9.81 -13.29 18.91
C ALA A 52 9.49 -12.35 17.73
N PHE A 53 8.64 -12.79 16.80
CA PHE A 53 8.35 -12.07 15.57
C PHE A 53 6.86 -11.95 15.33
N GLU A 54 6.40 -10.70 15.23
CA GLU A 54 5.01 -10.36 15.02
C GLU A 54 4.85 -9.53 13.76
N VAL A 55 3.89 -9.88 12.91
CA VAL A 55 3.58 -9.21 11.66
C VAL A 55 2.29 -8.42 11.82
N THR A 56 2.32 -7.19 11.33
CA THR A 56 1.14 -6.32 11.34
C THR A 56 1.10 -5.45 10.09
N ARG A 57 -0.07 -4.89 9.82
CA ARG A 57 -0.25 -3.77 8.89
C ARG A 57 -0.49 -2.52 9.71
N ILE A 58 0.01 -1.36 9.27
CA ILE A 58 -0.34 -0.09 9.92
C ILE A 58 -1.82 0.23 9.69
N ALA A 59 -2.34 -0.05 8.49
CA ALA A 59 -3.75 -0.09 8.11
C ALA A 59 -4.61 1.05 8.71
N SER A 60 -4.10 2.29 8.64
CA SER A 60 -4.77 3.45 9.22
C SER A 60 -5.97 3.91 8.37
N GLN A 61 -6.00 3.54 7.07
CA GLN A 61 -7.06 3.92 6.13
C GLN A 61 -7.76 2.71 5.49
N ARG A 62 -8.87 2.26 6.10
CA ARG A 62 -9.63 1.10 5.61
C ARG A 62 -10.21 1.28 4.21
N ASP A 63 -10.65 2.49 3.87
CA ASP A 63 -11.30 2.76 2.59
C ASP A 63 -10.31 2.65 1.42
N ALA A 64 -9.05 3.07 1.61
CA ALA A 64 -7.98 2.91 0.62
C ALA A 64 -7.65 1.43 0.38
N LEU A 65 -7.54 0.62 1.43
CA LEU A 65 -7.34 -0.83 1.30
C LEU A 65 -8.51 -1.51 0.59
N GLN A 66 -9.74 -1.07 0.87
CA GLN A 66 -10.94 -1.58 0.22
C GLN A 66 -10.96 -1.21 -1.26
N LEU A 67 -10.57 0.01 -1.62
CA LEU A 67 -10.45 0.47 -2.99
C LEU A 67 -9.44 -0.40 -3.77
N ASP A 68 -8.22 -0.55 -3.26
CA ASP A 68 -7.18 -1.39 -3.86
C ASP A 68 -7.65 -2.83 -4.07
N TYR A 69 -8.34 -3.41 -3.08
CA TYR A 69 -8.90 -4.75 -3.20
C TYR A 69 -9.94 -4.85 -4.32
N LEU A 70 -10.87 -3.88 -4.39
CA LEU A 70 -11.94 -3.89 -5.39
C LEU A 70 -11.40 -3.68 -6.81
N LEU A 71 -10.42 -2.79 -6.99
CA LEU A 71 -9.77 -2.57 -8.29
C LEU A 71 -8.91 -3.77 -8.69
N GLY A 72 -8.10 -4.30 -7.76
CA GLY A 72 -7.24 -5.45 -8.00
C GLY A 72 -8.02 -6.73 -8.37
N ARG A 73 -9.21 -6.93 -7.81
CA ARG A 73 -10.10 -8.05 -8.18
C ARG A 73 -10.52 -8.01 -9.65
N GLU A 74 -10.52 -6.84 -10.26
CA GLU A 74 -10.86 -6.62 -11.68
C GLU A 74 -9.62 -6.40 -12.54
N GLY A 75 -8.43 -6.69 -12.01
CA GLY A 75 -7.17 -6.48 -12.72
C GLY A 75 -6.84 -5.01 -12.97
N ASN A 76 -7.50 -4.07 -12.29
CA ASN A 76 -7.40 -2.63 -12.55
C ASN A 76 -7.86 -2.24 -13.97
N GLU A 77 -8.79 -3.01 -14.55
CA GLU A 77 -9.18 -2.87 -15.94
C GLU A 77 -10.70 -2.75 -16.12
N TRP A 78 -11.15 -1.73 -16.85
CA TRP A 78 -12.53 -1.63 -17.37
C TRP A 78 -12.56 -1.69 -18.89
N ARG A 79 -13.66 -2.20 -19.45
CA ARG A 79 -13.85 -2.26 -20.90
C ARG A 79 -13.82 -0.85 -21.50
N LEU A 80 -13.01 -0.64 -22.54
CA LEU A 80 -13.02 0.63 -23.28
C LEU A 80 -14.33 0.77 -24.08
N PRO A 81 -15.05 1.89 -23.92
CA PRO A 81 -16.27 2.18 -24.69
C PRO A 81 -15.97 2.92 -26.00
N GLY A 82 -14.82 3.58 -26.11
CA GLY A 82 -14.45 4.49 -27.18
C GLY A 82 -13.28 4.01 -28.06
N GLN A 83 -12.75 4.93 -28.86
CA GLN A 83 -11.66 4.70 -29.82
C GLN A 83 -10.28 4.93 -29.21
N TRP A 84 -10.19 5.66 -28.10
CA TRP A 84 -8.92 6.00 -27.45
C TRP A 84 -8.68 5.11 -26.23
N TRP A 85 -7.43 5.05 -25.80
CA TRP A 85 -7.12 4.53 -24.48
C TRP A 85 -7.45 5.57 -23.40
N TRP A 86 -7.98 5.11 -22.27
CA TRP A 86 -8.43 5.96 -21.17
C TRP A 86 -7.84 5.48 -19.84
N THR A 87 -7.54 6.44 -18.97
CA THR A 87 -7.13 6.21 -17.58
C THR A 87 -8.11 6.90 -16.63
N LEU A 88 -8.47 6.21 -15.54
CA LEU A 88 -9.32 6.74 -14.47
C LEU A 88 -8.59 6.59 -13.14
N SER A 89 -8.39 7.69 -12.43
CA SER A 89 -7.91 7.69 -11.06
C SER A 89 -9.09 7.87 -10.09
N VAL A 90 -9.25 6.95 -9.14
CA VAL A 90 -10.38 6.88 -8.22
C VAL A 90 -9.98 7.41 -6.85
N ALA A 91 -10.57 8.51 -6.42
CA ALA A 91 -10.22 9.12 -5.13
C ALA A 91 -10.90 8.42 -3.94
N ASP A 92 -12.12 7.92 -4.13
CA ASP A 92 -12.93 7.38 -3.04
C ASP A 92 -13.66 6.11 -3.45
N VAL A 93 -13.58 5.07 -2.61
CA VAL A 93 -14.25 3.78 -2.82
C VAL A 93 -15.77 3.92 -2.97
N ARG A 94 -16.38 4.93 -2.35
CA ARG A 94 -17.81 5.22 -2.40
C ARG A 94 -18.25 5.74 -3.77
N GLU A 95 -17.33 6.27 -4.58
CA GLU A 95 -17.61 6.76 -5.93
C GLU A 95 -17.66 5.64 -6.97
N LEU A 96 -17.00 4.49 -6.70
CA LEU A 96 -16.91 3.35 -7.64
C LEU A 96 -18.26 2.96 -8.25
N PRO A 97 -19.38 2.82 -7.50
CA PRO A 97 -20.66 2.47 -8.10
C PRO A 97 -21.17 3.49 -9.10
N ARG A 98 -20.93 4.79 -8.87
CA ARG A 98 -21.34 5.85 -9.81
C ARG A 98 -20.41 5.90 -11.00
N LEU A 99 -19.09 5.86 -10.78
CA LEU A 99 -18.08 5.80 -11.83
C LEU A 99 -18.38 4.67 -12.82
N ARG A 100 -18.69 3.46 -12.34
CA ARG A 100 -19.07 2.33 -13.22
C ARG A 100 -20.28 2.60 -14.09
N ARG A 101 -21.27 3.33 -13.58
CA ARG A 101 -22.49 3.66 -14.33
C ARG A 101 -22.23 4.72 -15.39
N CYS A 102 -21.44 5.74 -15.08
CA CYS A 102 -21.27 6.90 -15.95
C CYS A 102 -20.01 6.83 -16.84
N PHE A 103 -19.02 5.99 -16.54
CA PHE A 103 -17.75 5.90 -17.26
C PHE A 103 -17.92 5.83 -18.77
N ASN A 104 -18.75 4.91 -19.26
CA ASN A 104 -18.97 4.75 -20.70
C ASN A 104 -19.53 6.01 -21.35
N LYS A 105 -20.50 6.64 -20.70
CA LYS A 105 -21.15 7.85 -21.20
C LYS A 105 -20.17 9.01 -21.27
N ILE A 106 -19.42 9.26 -20.19
CA ILE A 106 -18.47 10.38 -20.11
C ILE A 106 -17.36 10.23 -21.15
N VAL A 107 -16.79 9.03 -21.30
CA VAL A 107 -15.78 8.77 -22.34
C VAL A 107 -16.32 9.11 -23.74
N LEU A 108 -17.52 8.62 -24.07
CA LEU A 108 -18.10 8.85 -25.40
C LEU A 108 -18.44 10.33 -25.64
N LEU A 109 -18.86 11.07 -24.60
CA LEU A 109 -19.08 12.51 -24.70
C LEU A 109 -17.76 13.25 -24.97
N CYS A 110 -16.69 12.91 -24.25
CA CYS A 110 -15.37 13.50 -24.47
C CYS A 110 -14.86 13.22 -25.89
N GLU A 111 -14.94 11.97 -26.36
CA GLU A 111 -14.50 11.61 -27.72
C GLU A 111 -15.33 12.31 -28.80
N ALA A 112 -16.65 12.42 -28.62
CA ALA A 112 -17.53 13.12 -29.56
C ALA A 112 -17.20 14.61 -29.66
N ALA A 113 -16.79 15.23 -28.55
CA ALA A 113 -16.33 16.62 -28.51
C ALA A 113 -14.85 16.79 -28.90
N GLY A 114 -14.10 15.69 -29.10
CA GLY A 114 -12.68 15.74 -29.43
C GLY A 114 -11.79 16.19 -28.27
N VAL A 115 -12.24 16.05 -27.01
CA VAL A 115 -11.51 16.50 -25.82
C VAL A 115 -10.97 15.33 -25.00
N THR A 116 -9.82 15.52 -24.35
CA THR A 116 -9.16 14.46 -23.57
C THR A 116 -9.51 14.50 -22.09
N HIS A 117 -10.11 15.58 -21.60
CA HIS A 117 -10.53 15.71 -20.21
C HIS A 117 -12.01 16.14 -20.10
N PRO A 118 -12.80 15.55 -19.19
CA PRO A 118 -14.19 15.98 -18.96
C PRO A 118 -14.32 17.45 -18.56
N ASN A 119 -13.29 18.05 -17.95
CA ASN A 119 -13.27 19.47 -17.60
C ASN A 119 -13.48 20.36 -18.83
N ASP A 120 -12.93 19.96 -19.98
CA ASP A 120 -13.02 20.72 -21.23
C ASP A 120 -14.46 20.73 -21.78
N LEU A 121 -15.30 19.76 -21.39
CA LEU A 121 -16.72 19.76 -21.73
C LEU A 121 -17.49 20.86 -20.96
N LEU A 122 -17.11 21.15 -19.71
CA LEU A 122 -17.78 22.20 -18.91
C LEU A 122 -17.57 23.60 -19.49
N TYR A 123 -16.42 23.83 -20.12
CA TYR A 123 -16.06 25.12 -20.71
C TYR A 123 -16.52 25.27 -22.17
N SER A 124 -17.30 24.31 -22.68
CA SER A 124 -17.85 24.38 -24.03
C SER A 124 -19.17 25.18 -24.06
N ASP A 125 -19.20 26.25 -24.86
CA ASP A 125 -20.16 27.36 -24.73
C ASP A 125 -21.65 27.06 -25.02
N ASN A 126 -22.09 25.83 -25.33
CA ASN A 126 -23.41 25.65 -25.98
C ASN A 126 -24.23 24.37 -25.71
N GLN A 127 -24.08 23.67 -24.57
CA GLN A 127 -24.98 22.56 -24.24
C GLN A 127 -25.41 22.50 -22.77
N GLU A 128 -26.62 21.99 -22.54
CA GLU A 128 -27.05 21.50 -21.24
C GLU A 128 -26.07 20.40 -20.80
N LEU A 129 -25.30 20.68 -19.75
CA LEU A 129 -24.22 19.82 -19.31
C LEU A 129 -24.78 18.53 -18.68
N ASP A 130 -24.23 17.39 -19.08
CA ASP A 130 -24.62 16.10 -18.51
C ASP A 130 -24.28 16.06 -17.01
N VAL A 131 -25.27 15.67 -16.20
CA VAL A 131 -25.17 15.65 -14.73
C VAL A 131 -24.03 14.79 -14.19
N ASP A 132 -23.61 13.75 -14.92
CA ASP A 132 -22.49 12.91 -14.51
C ASP A 132 -21.13 13.53 -14.88
N VAL A 133 -21.07 14.34 -15.93
CA VAL A 133 -19.88 15.16 -16.24
C VAL A 133 -19.70 16.22 -15.14
N VAL A 134 -20.77 16.95 -14.82
CA VAL A 134 -20.74 17.96 -13.73
C VAL A 134 -20.33 17.33 -12.41
N TRP A 135 -20.91 16.18 -12.05
CA TRP A 135 -20.51 15.48 -10.83
C TRP A 135 -19.04 15.05 -10.84
N LEU A 136 -18.56 14.46 -11.94
CA LEU A 136 -17.18 13.98 -12.02
C LEU A 136 -16.19 15.14 -11.83
N VAL A 137 -16.45 16.28 -12.44
CA VAL A 137 -15.53 17.42 -12.48
C VAL A 137 -15.62 18.28 -11.21
N GLU A 138 -16.83 18.57 -10.73
CA GLU A 138 -17.01 19.56 -9.64
C GLU A 138 -17.15 18.93 -8.26
N GLN A 139 -17.55 17.65 -8.17
CA GLN A 139 -17.94 17.03 -6.89
C GLN A 139 -17.09 15.82 -6.53
N SER A 140 -16.48 15.17 -7.51
CA SER A 140 -15.67 13.98 -7.32
C SER A 140 -14.20 14.34 -7.20
N GLY A 141 -13.47 13.60 -6.36
CA GLY A 141 -12.00 13.67 -6.33
C GLY A 141 -11.32 12.87 -7.44
N SER A 142 -12.09 12.05 -8.16
CA SER A 142 -11.62 11.17 -9.23
C SER A 142 -11.37 11.92 -10.54
N CYS A 143 -10.38 11.50 -11.33
CA CYS A 143 -10.00 12.15 -12.57
C CYS A 143 -9.94 11.15 -13.74
N LEU A 144 -10.48 11.56 -14.89
CA LEU A 144 -10.52 10.76 -16.12
C LEU A 144 -9.69 11.46 -17.21
N SER A 145 -8.83 10.71 -17.89
CA SER A 145 -7.94 11.24 -18.95
C SER A 145 -7.92 10.32 -20.17
N GLY A 146 -8.10 10.92 -21.35
CA GLY A 146 -8.06 10.25 -22.65
C GLY A 146 -6.71 10.40 -23.34
N HIS A 147 -6.30 9.36 -24.06
CA HIS A 147 -5.02 9.30 -24.77
C HIS A 147 -5.26 9.04 -26.26
N PRO A 148 -5.57 10.07 -27.07
CA PRO A 148 -5.99 9.90 -28.46
C PRO A 148 -4.90 9.31 -29.37
N HIS A 149 -3.63 9.43 -28.98
CA HIS A 149 -2.50 8.83 -29.69
C HIS A 149 -2.31 7.33 -29.41
N VAL A 150 -3.08 6.76 -28.48
CA VAL A 150 -3.04 5.34 -28.13
C VAL A 150 -4.40 4.74 -28.49
N PRO A 151 -4.52 4.02 -29.61
CA PRO A 151 -5.80 3.48 -30.04
C PRO A 151 -6.30 2.38 -29.09
N ALA A 152 -7.61 2.31 -28.89
CA ALA A 152 -8.26 1.27 -28.09
C ALA A 152 -8.04 -0.15 -28.65
N ILE A 153 -7.76 -0.26 -29.96
CA ILE A 153 -7.45 -1.51 -30.64
C ILE A 153 -6.05 -1.41 -31.24
N GLU A 154 -5.20 -2.39 -30.93
CA GLU A 154 -3.85 -2.52 -31.47
C GLU A 154 -3.72 -3.90 -32.15
N GLY A 155 -3.80 -3.93 -33.48
CA GLY A 155 -3.89 -5.17 -34.24
C GLY A 155 -5.12 -5.97 -33.81
N ASN A 156 -4.91 -7.16 -33.25
CA ASN A 156 -5.99 -8.03 -32.75
C ASN A 156 -6.27 -7.84 -31.24
N ARG A 157 -5.56 -6.96 -30.55
CA ARG A 157 -5.73 -6.74 -29.11
C ARG A 157 -6.65 -5.56 -28.85
N VAL A 158 -7.75 -5.81 -28.14
CA VAL A 158 -8.58 -4.76 -27.54
C VAL A 158 -7.98 -4.41 -26.18
N ARG A 159 -7.68 -3.13 -25.96
CA ARG A 159 -7.16 -2.62 -24.68
C ARG A 159 -8.30 -2.42 -23.69
N SER A 160 -7.95 -2.44 -22.42
CA SER A 160 -8.82 -1.99 -21.33
C SER A 160 -8.43 -0.58 -20.89
N ALA A 161 -9.37 0.16 -20.32
CA ALA A 161 -9.07 1.35 -19.56
C ALA A 161 -8.31 0.94 -18.30
N LEU A 162 -7.29 1.72 -17.94
CA LEU A 162 -6.56 1.49 -16.70
C LEU A 162 -7.22 2.29 -15.57
N ILE A 163 -7.61 1.59 -14.51
CA ILE A 163 -8.29 2.18 -13.35
C ILE A 163 -7.36 2.05 -12.15
N THR A 164 -6.91 3.17 -11.60
CA THR A 164 -6.02 3.20 -10.43
C THR A 164 -6.66 3.97 -9.28
N PRO A 165 -6.22 3.78 -8.04
CA PRO A 165 -6.46 4.77 -7.00
C PRO A 165 -5.90 6.14 -7.42
N ALA A 166 -6.51 7.21 -6.93
CA ALA A 166 -5.94 8.55 -7.09
C ALA A 166 -4.62 8.63 -6.34
N SER A 167 -3.56 9.04 -7.06
CA SER A 167 -2.29 9.36 -6.43
C SER A 167 -2.45 10.62 -5.58
N THR A 168 -2.00 10.55 -4.34
CA THR A 168 -1.70 11.75 -3.58
C THR A 168 -0.37 12.33 -4.09
N GLY A 169 -0.28 13.65 -4.22
CA GLY A 169 0.96 14.36 -4.54
C GLY A 169 1.33 15.32 -3.41
N GLY A 170 2.58 15.76 -3.38
CA GLY A 170 3.09 16.66 -2.33
C GLY A 170 4.60 16.84 -2.43
N ILE A 171 5.13 17.77 -1.63
CA ILE A 171 6.58 17.92 -1.46
C ILE A 171 7.10 16.68 -0.72
N VAL A 172 8.12 16.02 -1.26
CA VAL A 172 8.71 14.83 -0.63
C VAL A 172 9.73 15.26 0.42
N ASP A 173 9.63 14.70 1.62
CA ASP A 173 10.67 14.78 2.65
C ASP A 173 11.63 13.61 2.49
N ASP A 174 12.68 13.81 1.68
CA ASP A 174 13.71 12.80 1.44
C ASP A 174 14.53 12.45 2.70
N SER A 175 14.34 13.16 3.82
CA SER A 175 15.07 12.90 5.07
C SER A 175 14.32 12.01 6.06
N LEU A 176 13.03 11.71 5.79
CA LEU A 176 12.15 10.98 6.70
C LEU A 176 12.05 11.61 8.10
N ALA A 177 12.18 12.93 8.22
CA ALA A 177 12.14 13.63 9.51
C ALA A 177 10.78 13.45 10.21
N GLY A 178 9.68 13.41 9.43
CA GLY A 178 8.33 13.18 9.95
C GLY A 178 8.00 11.73 10.34
N LEU A 179 8.90 10.76 10.10
CA LEU A 179 8.60 9.34 10.28
C LEU A 179 8.29 8.98 11.74
N ARG A 180 9.03 9.56 12.69
CA ARG A 180 8.85 9.28 14.13
C ARG A 180 7.44 9.62 14.59
N ASP A 181 6.97 10.81 14.24
CA ASP A 181 5.66 11.31 14.66
C ASP A 181 4.55 10.50 14.00
N ALA A 182 4.69 10.23 12.69
CA ALA A 182 3.74 9.42 11.94
C ALA A 182 3.62 7.98 12.50
N LEU A 183 4.74 7.36 12.90
CA LEU A 183 4.72 6.05 13.57
C LEU A 183 4.09 6.13 14.96
N THR A 184 4.43 7.15 15.76
CA THR A 184 3.88 7.31 17.11
C THR A 184 2.35 7.42 17.05
N ASP A 185 1.83 8.22 16.12
CA ASP A 185 0.40 8.41 15.91
C ASP A 185 -0.28 7.14 15.42
N ALA A 186 0.31 6.46 14.42
CA ALA A 186 -0.21 5.17 13.92
C ALA A 186 -0.38 4.16 15.05
N PHE A 187 0.62 4.04 15.94
CA PHE A 187 0.63 3.09 17.04
C PHE A 187 -0.31 3.42 18.20
N THR A 188 -1.06 4.52 18.13
CA THR A 188 -2.19 4.76 19.04
C THR A 188 -3.37 3.82 18.75
N ALA A 189 -3.45 3.27 17.53
CA ALA A 189 -4.52 2.38 17.12
C ALA A 189 -4.56 1.10 17.97
N GLU A 190 -5.77 0.74 18.45
CA GLU A 190 -5.99 -0.38 19.37
C GLU A 190 -5.43 -1.71 18.83
N HIS A 191 -5.57 -1.98 17.54
CA HIS A 191 -5.09 -3.22 16.94
C HIS A 191 -3.55 -3.32 16.98
N LEU A 192 -2.82 -2.23 16.73
CA LEU A 192 -1.36 -2.19 16.84
C LEU A 192 -0.91 -2.31 18.30
N ARG A 193 -1.59 -1.63 19.23
CA ARG A 193 -1.29 -1.75 20.67
C ARG A 193 -1.43 -3.20 21.17
N ARG A 194 -2.42 -3.94 20.68
CA ARG A 194 -2.58 -5.38 21.00
C ARG A 194 -1.42 -6.22 20.49
N ARG A 195 -0.94 -5.96 19.27
CA ARG A 195 0.20 -6.66 18.66
C ARG A 195 1.49 -6.40 19.45
N VAL A 196 1.74 -5.14 19.80
CA VAL A 196 2.87 -4.75 20.67
C VAL A 196 2.78 -5.43 22.04
N ALA A 197 1.61 -5.42 22.70
CA ALA A 197 1.44 -6.06 24.00
C ALA A 197 1.59 -7.60 23.95
N LYS A 198 1.21 -8.23 22.83
CA LYS A 198 1.45 -9.65 22.58
C LYS A 198 2.94 -9.94 22.48
N LEU A 199 3.65 -9.16 21.67
CA LEU A 199 5.08 -9.28 21.46
C LEU A 199 5.89 -9.00 22.74
N ALA A 200 5.57 -7.94 23.48
CA ALA A 200 6.25 -7.54 24.70
C ALA A 200 6.21 -8.61 25.80
N ARG A 201 5.10 -9.35 25.91
CA ARG A 201 4.93 -10.44 26.89
C ARG A 201 5.63 -11.74 26.49
N THR A 202 6.08 -11.85 25.24
CA THR A 202 6.71 -13.08 24.75
C THR A 202 8.16 -13.16 25.24
N PRO A 203 8.56 -14.26 25.92
CA PRO A 203 9.94 -14.47 26.32
C PRO A 203 10.82 -14.75 25.10
N ALA A 204 11.78 -13.86 24.84
CA ALA A 204 12.76 -13.98 23.77
C ALA A 204 13.94 -13.05 24.04
N ASN A 205 15.08 -13.28 23.38
CA ASN A 205 16.23 -12.38 23.45
C ASN A 205 15.95 -11.06 22.72
N GLU A 206 15.17 -11.13 21.64
CA GLU A 206 14.74 -9.98 20.85
C GLU A 206 13.25 -10.06 20.55
N ARG A 207 12.64 -8.92 20.26
CA ARG A 207 11.22 -8.76 19.98
C ARG A 207 11.06 -7.89 18.75
N HIS A 208 10.74 -8.53 17.64
CA HIS A 208 10.69 -7.93 16.31
C HIS A 208 9.25 -7.69 15.93
N LEU A 209 8.93 -6.44 15.63
CA LEU A 209 7.64 -6.07 15.05
C LEU A 209 7.84 -5.74 13.57
N PHE A 210 7.17 -6.48 12.71
CA PHE A 210 7.22 -6.30 11.27
C PHE A 210 5.96 -5.59 10.77
N ALA A 211 6.09 -4.31 10.43
CA ALA A 211 4.99 -3.48 9.96
C ALA A 211 5.02 -3.36 8.43
N ILE A 212 3.98 -3.90 7.79
CA ILE A 212 3.68 -3.64 6.39
C ILE A 212 3.01 -2.27 6.30
N VAL A 213 3.55 -1.40 5.45
CA VAL A 213 3.13 -0.01 5.32
C VAL A 213 2.47 0.19 3.96
N HIS A 214 1.16 0.43 3.95
CA HIS A 214 0.43 0.85 2.76
C HIS A 214 0.82 2.30 2.41
N GLN A 215 0.76 2.69 1.14
CA GLN A 215 1.08 4.07 0.70
C GLN A 215 0.21 5.14 1.36
N SER A 216 -0.99 4.77 1.81
CA SER A 216 -1.94 5.66 2.49
C SER A 216 -1.90 5.54 4.01
N ASP A 217 -1.01 4.71 4.57
CA ASP A 217 -0.96 4.49 6.01
C ASP A 217 -0.34 5.68 6.76
N LEU A 218 0.51 6.46 6.07
CA LEU A 218 1.25 7.61 6.57
C LEU A 218 1.01 8.82 5.64
N ALA A 219 1.41 10.01 6.08
CA ALA A 219 1.43 11.20 5.23
C ALA A 219 2.27 10.95 3.96
N PHE A 220 1.85 11.53 2.84
CA PHE A 220 2.40 11.23 1.51
C PHE A 220 3.92 11.40 1.45
N GLU A 221 4.45 12.47 2.04
CA GLU A 221 5.87 12.77 2.06
C GLU A 221 6.69 11.68 2.74
N VAL A 222 6.19 11.12 3.85
CA VAL A 222 6.84 10.02 4.58
C VAL A 222 6.67 8.70 3.82
N ALA A 223 5.46 8.40 3.33
CA ALA A 223 5.18 7.17 2.59
C ALA A 223 6.01 7.09 1.29
N SER A 224 6.08 8.19 0.54
CA SER A 224 6.86 8.31 -0.69
C SER A 224 8.36 8.11 -0.42
N ALA A 225 8.91 8.79 0.58
CA ALA A 225 10.32 8.65 0.94
C ALA A 225 10.67 7.25 1.47
N LEU A 226 9.75 6.58 2.18
CA LEU A 226 9.91 5.18 2.57
C LEU A 226 9.93 4.25 1.35
N MET A 227 8.98 4.43 0.43
CA MET A 227 8.80 3.58 -0.76
C MET A 227 9.93 3.74 -1.78
N PHE A 228 10.29 4.98 -2.10
CA PHE A 228 11.13 5.32 -3.26
C PHE A 228 12.46 5.96 -2.89
N GLY A 229 12.63 6.42 -1.66
CA GLY A 229 13.87 7.03 -1.18
C GLY A 229 15.01 6.03 -0.99
N THR A 230 16.22 6.56 -0.80
CA THR A 230 17.46 5.79 -0.61
C THR A 230 18.12 6.05 0.75
N THR A 231 17.55 6.96 1.54
CA THR A 231 18.08 7.49 2.80
C THR A 231 17.36 6.87 4.00
N VAL A 232 18.09 6.44 5.02
CA VAL A 232 17.48 6.06 6.29
C VAL A 232 17.33 7.28 7.21
N PRO A 233 16.37 7.30 8.14
CA PRO A 233 16.25 8.38 9.11
C PRO A 233 17.56 8.57 9.90
N ALA A 234 17.96 9.82 10.13
CA ALA A 234 19.19 10.14 10.85
C ALA A 234 19.10 9.79 12.34
N ASP A 235 17.92 9.97 12.92
CA ASP A 235 17.67 9.65 14.33
C ASP A 235 17.45 8.15 14.53
N ALA A 236 17.82 7.67 15.72
CA ALA A 236 17.49 6.32 16.14
C ALA A 236 15.96 6.08 16.04
N PRO A 237 15.53 4.87 15.65
CA PRO A 237 14.12 4.51 15.57
C PRO A 237 13.42 4.77 16.89
N TRP A 238 12.21 5.30 16.81
CA TRP A 238 11.26 5.16 17.90
C TRP A 238 10.78 3.71 17.95
N LEU A 239 10.85 3.09 19.13
CA LEU A 239 10.43 1.71 19.36
C LEU A 239 9.29 1.68 20.37
N PRO A 240 8.17 1.00 20.08
CA PRO A 240 7.13 0.76 21.08
C PRO A 240 7.70 0.04 22.31
N ALA A 241 7.16 0.33 23.49
CA ALA A 241 7.64 -0.27 24.73
C ALA A 241 7.63 -1.82 24.66
N GLY A 242 8.79 -2.42 24.95
CA GLY A 242 8.98 -3.87 24.89
C GLY A 242 9.34 -4.42 23.50
N VAL A 243 9.39 -3.59 22.46
CA VAL A 243 9.91 -3.97 21.13
C VAL A 243 11.40 -3.64 21.06
N THR A 244 12.21 -4.54 20.50
CA THR A 244 13.66 -4.28 20.31
C THR A 244 14.02 -3.97 18.86
N HIS A 245 13.21 -4.43 17.91
CA HIS A 245 13.42 -4.18 16.48
C HIS A 245 12.09 -3.83 15.80
N LEU A 246 12.10 -2.79 14.97
CA LEU A 246 10.97 -2.39 14.14
C LEU A 246 11.36 -2.53 12.67
N TRP A 247 10.57 -3.31 11.93
CA TRP A 247 10.70 -3.41 10.48
C TRP A 247 9.60 -2.61 9.80
N LEU A 248 9.97 -1.85 8.78
CA LEU A 248 9.04 -1.15 7.90
C LEU A 248 9.18 -1.73 6.48
N ALA A 249 8.11 -2.35 6.00
CA ALA A 249 8.01 -2.91 4.67
C ALA A 249 6.95 -2.15 3.85
N PRO A 250 7.33 -1.06 3.17
CA PRO A 250 6.42 -0.31 2.31
C PRO A 250 5.91 -1.15 1.13
N GLN A 251 4.62 -1.03 0.85
CA GLN A 251 4.01 -1.62 -0.34
C GLN A 251 4.62 -1.01 -1.60
N PHE A 252 4.64 -1.77 -2.70
CA PHE A 252 5.21 -1.38 -3.99
C PHE A 252 6.71 -1.03 -3.97
N SER A 253 7.41 -1.35 -2.88
CA SER A 253 8.85 -1.18 -2.77
C SER A 253 9.56 -2.50 -2.57
N ARG A 254 10.80 -2.57 -3.06
CA ARG A 254 11.73 -3.66 -2.72
C ARG A 254 12.58 -3.35 -1.49
N ARG A 255 12.40 -2.16 -0.91
CA ARG A 255 13.15 -1.66 0.22
C ARG A 255 12.46 -2.07 1.51
N VAL A 256 13.25 -2.49 2.50
CA VAL A 256 12.81 -2.73 3.87
C VAL A 256 13.75 -1.98 4.80
N LEU A 257 13.19 -1.27 5.77
CA LEU A 257 13.97 -0.65 6.85
C LEU A 257 13.87 -1.52 8.10
N LEU A 258 15.01 -1.74 8.77
CA LEU A 258 15.07 -2.37 10.08
C LEU A 258 15.72 -1.37 11.05
N GLY A 259 14.99 -1.01 12.09
CA GLY A 259 15.45 -0.13 13.15
C GLY A 259 15.65 -0.88 14.47
N ASP A 260 16.77 -0.64 15.14
CA ASP A 260 17.03 -1.03 16.53
C ASP A 260 17.63 0.14 17.33
N ALA A 261 18.03 -0.11 18.59
CA ALA A 261 18.63 0.92 19.43
C ALA A 261 19.93 1.56 18.87
N LYS A 262 20.57 0.96 17.86
CA LYS A 262 21.80 1.47 17.22
C LYS A 262 21.50 2.35 16.02
N GLY A 263 20.28 2.28 15.47
CA GLY A 263 19.86 3.08 14.34
C GLY A 263 19.07 2.27 13.32
N TRP A 264 18.98 2.83 12.12
CA TRP A 264 18.31 2.21 10.99
C TRP A 264 19.30 1.55 10.04
N ILE A 265 18.93 0.39 9.53
CA ILE A 265 19.54 -0.21 8.36
C ILE A 265 18.51 -0.34 7.24
N GLN A 266 19.00 -0.31 6.01
CA GLN A 266 18.21 -0.56 4.81
C GLN A 266 18.63 -1.90 4.20
N ALA A 267 17.63 -2.66 3.74
CA ALA A 267 17.84 -3.91 3.04
C ALA A 267 16.95 -4.02 1.78
N HIS A 268 17.39 -4.85 0.84
CA HIS A 268 16.68 -5.16 -0.41
C HIS A 268 16.47 -6.68 -0.57
N PRO A 269 15.66 -7.31 0.29
CA PRO A 269 15.56 -8.77 0.42
C PRO A 269 14.90 -9.47 -0.77
N TYR A 270 14.29 -8.71 -1.69
CA TYR A 270 13.62 -9.23 -2.88
C TYR A 270 14.54 -9.30 -4.10
N ASP A 271 15.73 -8.69 -4.03
CA ASP A 271 16.72 -8.78 -5.08
C ASP A 271 17.48 -10.11 -4.94
N ASN A 272 17.82 -10.74 -6.07
CA ASN A 272 18.48 -12.05 -6.10
C ASN A 272 19.94 -11.95 -5.69
#